data_AF-A0A543EU19-F1
#
_entry.id   AF-A0A543EU19-F1
#
_cell.length_a   1.000
_cell.length_b   1.000
_cell.length_c   1.000
_cell.angle_alpha   90.00
_cell.angle_beta   90.00
_cell.angle_gamma   90.00
#
_symmetry.space_group_name_H-M   'P 1'
#
loop_
_entity.id
_entity.type
_entity.pdbx_description
1 polymer ?
#
loop_
_entity_poly.entity_id
_entity_poly.type
_entity_poly.pdbx_seq_one_letter_code
_entity_poly.pdbx_strand_id
1 'polypeptide(L)' 'MLFVLYLILLIGGMVLLGISFASPLPALLFVVGLLCIVLAVALPISAGAFEQRK' A
#
# COMPACT_ATOMS: atom_id res chain seq x y z
N MET A 1 -16.09 5.02 -0.96
CA MET A 1 -15.45 4.00 -1.83
C MET A 1 -13.93 4.04 -1.77
N LEU A 2 -13.27 5.21 -1.85
CA LEU A 2 -11.80 5.33 -1.73
C LEU A 2 -11.21 4.72 -0.44
N PHE A 3 -11.90 4.89 0.70
CA PHE A 3 -11.49 4.30 1.98
C PHE A 3 -11.32 2.76 1.91
N VAL A 4 -12.25 2.07 1.27
CA VAL A 4 -12.20 0.60 1.13
C VAL A 4 -11.01 0.19 0.25
N LEU A 5 -10.72 0.95 -0.81
CA LEU A 5 -9.55 0.70 -1.67
C LEU A 5 -8.23 0.85 -0.89
N TYR A 6 -8.09 1.90 -0.07
CA TYR A 6 -6.89 2.09 0.75
C TYR A 6 -6.71 0.98 1.80
N LEU A 7 -7.82 0.52 2.38
CA LEU A 7 -7.81 -0.55 3.37
C LEU A 7 -7.40 -1.89 2.76
N ILE A 8 -7.89 -2.20 1.54
CA ILE A 8 -7.45 -3.37 0.77
C ILE A 8 -5.97 -3.26 0.40
N LEU A 9 -5.51 -2.09 -0.03
CA LEU A 9 -4.12 -1.88 -0.42
C LEU A 9 -3.16 -2.03 0.78
N LEU A 10 -3.58 -1.55 1.95
CA LEU A 10 -2.85 -1.68 3.20
C LEU A 10 -2.75 -3.15 3.64
N ILE A 11 -3.88 -3.85 3.71
CA ILE A 11 -3.93 -5.27 4.11
C ILE A 11 -3.17 -6.13 3.10
N GLY A 12 -3.36 -5.87 1.80
CA GLY A 12 -2.64 -6.55 0.72
C GLY A 12 -1.12 -6.37 0.84
N GLY A 13 -0.65 -5.15 1.14
CA GLY A 13 0.76 -4.86 1.38
C GLY A 13 1.33 -5.61 2.59
N MET A 14 0.58 -5.69 3.71
CA MET A 14 0.98 -6.46 4.89
C MET A 14 1.10 -7.95 4.59
N VAL A 15 0.14 -8.52 3.87
CA VAL A 15 0.17 -9.94 3.49
C VAL A 15 1.35 -10.22 2.55
N LEU A 16 1.59 -9.37 1.55
CA LEU A 16 2.75 -9.50 0.67
C LEU A 16 4.09 -9.41 1.42
N LEU A 17 4.20 -8.50 2.39
CA LEU A 17 5.38 -8.40 3.26
C LEU A 17 5.57 -9.66 4.09
N GLY A 18 4.50 -10.23 4.65
CA GLY A 18 4.58 -11.51 5.37
C GLY A 18 5.05 -12.66 4.47
N ILE A 19 4.49 -12.76 3.26
CA ILE A 19 4.86 -13.79 2.28
C ILE A 19 6.30 -13.61 1.77
N SER A 20 6.82 -12.37 1.77
CA SER A 20 8.19 -12.10 1.31
C SER A 20 9.25 -12.88 2.09
N PHE A 21 9.03 -13.15 3.38
CA PHE A 21 9.95 -13.91 4.23
C PHE A 21 9.93 -15.43 3.96
N ALA A 22 8.90 -15.94 3.27
CA ALA A 22 8.78 -17.35 2.90
C ALA A 22 9.01 -17.60 1.40
N SER A 23 9.35 -16.56 0.64
CA SER A 23 9.44 -16.59 -0.82
C SER A 23 10.87 -16.86 -1.32
N PRO A 24 11.00 -17.54 -2.48
CA PRO A 24 12.31 -17.70 -3.15
C PRO A 24 12.91 -16.36 -3.65
N LEU A 25 12.09 -15.31 -3.81
CA LEU A 25 12.52 -13.97 -4.20
C LEU A 25 12.11 -12.94 -3.13
N PRO A 26 12.76 -12.95 -1.95
CA PRO A 26 12.29 -12.21 -0.78
C PRO A 26 12.37 -10.70 -0.98
N ALA A 27 13.47 -10.21 -1.56
CA ALA A 27 13.69 -8.78 -1.75
C ALA A 27 12.65 -8.13 -2.69
N LEU A 28 12.28 -8.81 -3.78
CA LEU A 28 11.31 -8.27 -4.74
C LEU A 28 9.92 -8.15 -4.12
N LEU A 29 9.44 -9.21 -3.45
CA LEU A 29 8.12 -9.19 -2.79
C LEU A 29 8.08 -8.20 -1.62
N PHE A 30 9.20 -8.05 -0.90
CA PHE A 30 9.33 -7.07 0.16
C PHE A 30 9.15 -5.65 -0.38
N VAL A 31 9.84 -5.29 -1.47
CA VAL A 31 9.73 -3.96 -2.09
C VAL A 31 8.31 -3.71 -2.59
N VAL A 32 7.67 -4.69 -3.24
CA VAL A 32 6.29 -4.56 -3.73
C VAL A 32 5.30 -4.39 -2.57
N GLY A 33 5.43 -5.19 -1.51
CA GLY A 33 4.58 -5.09 -0.32
C GLY A 33 4.74 -3.74 0.40
N LEU A 34 5.98 -3.28 0.55
CA LEU A 34 6.30 -1.96 1.11
C LEU A 34 5.69 -0.83 0.27
N LEU A 35 5.83 -0.90 -1.06
CA LEU A 35 5.26 0.10 -1.96
C LEU A 35 3.73 0.17 -1.85
N CYS A 36 3.06 -0.99 -1.73
CA CYS A 36 1.62 -1.06 -1.51
C CYS A 36 1.19 -0.32 -0.22
N ILE A 37 1.92 -0.54 0.88
CA ILE A 37 1.63 0.15 2.15
C ILE A 37 1.87 1.65 2.03
N VAL A 38 2.98 2.07 1.41
CA VAL A 38 3.29 3.50 1.21
C VAL A 38 2.19 4.17 0.38
N LEU A 39 1.73 3.54 -0.70
CA LEU A 39 0.63 4.05 -1.52
C LEU A 39 -0.69 4.11 -0.76
N ALA A 40 -0.99 3.10 0.06
CA ALA A 40 -2.21 3.10 0.87
C ALA A 40 -2.29 4.30 1.82
N VAL A 41 -1.15 4.80 2.30
CA VAL A 41 -1.06 5.98 3.18
C VAL A 41 -0.94 7.29 2.38
N ALA A 42 -0.13 7.34 1.32
CA ALA A 42 0.12 8.56 0.57
C ALA A 42 -1.07 9.01 -0.30
N LEU A 43 -1.84 8.06 -0.85
CA LEU A 43 -3.00 8.36 -1.71
C LEU A 43 -4.13 9.13 -1.00
N PRO A 44 -4.60 8.78 0.22
CA PRO A 44 -5.63 9.57 0.90
C PRO A 44 -5.14 10.98 1.26
N ILE A 45 -3.87 11.14 1.64
CA ILE A 45 -3.28 12.45 1.97
C ILE A 45 -3.25 13.35 0.74
N SER A 46 -2.75 12.82 -0.38
CA SER A 46 -2.68 13.55 -1.65
C SER A 46 -4.07 13.85 -2.23
N ALA A 47 -5.02 12.91 -2.13
CA ALA A 47 -6.41 13.14 -2.53
C ALA A 47 -7.07 14.26 -1.71
N GLY A 48 -6.88 14.27 -0.38
CA GLY A 48 -7.37 15.35 0.48
C GLY A 48 -6.74 16.71 0.15
N ALA A 49 -5.43 16.74 -0.12
CA ALA A 49 -4.74 17.97 -0.53
C ALA A 49 -5.23 18.53 -1.88
N PHE A 50 -5.60 17.66 -2.82
CA PHE A 50 -6.17 18.07 -4.10
C PHE A 50 -7.59 18.61 -3.97
N GLU A 51 -8.42 18.00 -3.12
CA GLU A 51 -9.78 18.48 -2.85
C GLU A 51 -9.79 19.89 -2.21
N GLN A 52 -8.82 20.16 -1.32
CA GLN A 52 -8.68 21.48 -0.65
C GLN A 52 -8.20 22.61 -1.57
N ARG A 53 -7.63 22.31 -2.74
CA ARG A 53 -7.17 23.32 -3.70
C ARG A 53 -8.25 23.76 -4.70
N LYS A 54 -9.42 23.13 -4.68
CA LYS A 54 -10.49 23.33 -5.65
C LYS A 54 -11.63 24.14 -5.05
#